data_AF-A0A0B1SI82-F1
#
_entry.id   AF-A0A0B1SI82-F1
#
_cell.length_a   1.000
_cell.length_b   1.000
_cell.length_c   1.000
_cell.angle_alpha   90.00
_cell.angle_beta   90.00
_cell.angle_gamma   90.00
#
_symmetry.space_group_name_H-M   'P 1'
#
loop_
_entity.id
_entity.type
_entity.pdbx_description
1 polymer ?
#
loop_
_entity_poly.entity_id
_entity_poly.type
_entity_poly.pdbx_seq_one_letter_code
_entity_poly.pdbx_strand_id
1 'polypeptide(L)'
;MMNKFLGQNDPYWGVRILSDILTGTDWELSGNFPRIAMCDFQVRVLGNLQRYSIQCVLSLNMFNEKIFLFLYFWFILVGIATALDTVNLAHFTRFTSQRLQFMHKFIKAGADEEDASGRFLHVSN
;
A
#
# COMPACT_ATOMS: atom_id res chain seq x y z
N MET A 1 -2.00 -4.01 7.26
CA MET A 1 -0.99 -4.86 7.93
C MET A 1 -0.06 -4.05 8.83
N MET A 2 0.57 -2.97 8.36
CA MET A 2 1.48 -2.12 9.15
C MET A 2 0.91 -1.67 10.50
N ASN A 3 -0.34 -1.18 10.52
CA ASN A 3 -1.03 -0.74 11.74
C ASN A 3 -1.10 -1.84 12.82
N LYS A 4 -1.24 -3.10 12.42
CA LYS A 4 -1.32 -4.25 13.35
C LYS A 4 0.04 -4.58 13.97
N PHE A 5 1.15 -4.34 13.25
CA PHE A 5 2.51 -4.51 13.79
C PHE A 5 2.87 -3.43 14.80
N LEU A 6 2.36 -2.21 14.60
CA LEU A 6 2.61 -1.06 15.48
C LEU A 6 1.60 -0.94 16.63
N GLY A 7 0.59 -1.82 16.69
CA GLY A 7 -0.49 -1.73 17.69
C GLY A 7 -1.38 -0.48 17.54
N GLN A 8 -1.34 0.17 16.38
CA GLN A 8 -2.10 1.38 16.07
C GLN A 8 -3.42 1.03 15.39
N ASN A 9 -4.50 1.74 15.74
CA ASN A 9 -5.81 1.57 15.11
C ASN A 9 -6.10 2.60 14.01
N ASP A 10 -5.20 3.58 13.82
CA ASP A 10 -5.38 4.68 12.87
C ASP A 10 -4.59 4.43 11.57
N PRO A 11 -5.24 4.41 10.38
CA PRO A 11 -4.56 4.33 9.08
C PRO A 11 -3.76 5.59 8.71
N TYR A 12 -4.04 6.73 9.35
CA TYR A 12 -3.36 8.00 9.09
C TYR A 12 -2.27 8.30 10.12
N TRP A 13 -1.88 7.31 10.93
CA TRP A 13 -0.85 7.47 11.96
C TRP A 13 0.48 8.01 11.39
N GLY A 14 0.90 7.55 10.20
CA GLY A 14 2.15 7.98 9.57
C GLY A 14 2.17 9.46 9.18
N VAL A 15 1.02 10.01 8.76
CA VAL A 15 0.88 11.45 8.44
C VAL A 15 0.95 12.30 9.70
N ARG A 16 0.31 11.85 10.79
CA ARG A 16 0.33 12.55 12.09
C ARG A 16 1.74 12.61 12.68
N ILE A 17 2.46 11.49 12.63
CA ILE A 17 3.86 11.48 13.10
C ILE A 17 4.76 12.34 12.21
N LEU A 18 4.55 12.34 10.88
CA LEU A 18 5.31 13.22 10.00
C LEU A 18 5.08 14.70 10.32
N SER A 19 3.84 15.11 10.57
CA SER A 19 3.56 16.50 10.98
C SER A 19 4.23 16.85 12.30
N ASP A 20 4.21 15.94 13.28
CA ASP A 20 4.83 16.19 14.59
C ASP A 20 6.35 16.34 14.48
N ILE A 21 7.01 15.53 13.64
CA ILE A 21 8.46 15.63 13.36
C ILE A 21 8.80 16.94 12.63
N LEU A 22 8.00 17.34 11.63
CA LEU A 22 8.22 18.60 10.90
C LEU A 22 8.02 19.83 11.79
N THR A 23 7.15 19.73 12.79
CA THR A 23 6.86 20.80 13.75
C THR A 23 7.89 20.84 14.90
N GLY A 24 8.82 19.88 14.94
CA GLY A 24 9.86 19.80 15.97
C GLY A 24 9.36 19.33 17.33
N THR A 25 8.18 18.70 17.40
CA THR A 25 7.62 18.20 18.64
C THR A 25 8.31 16.88 19.01
N ASP A 26 8.97 16.85 20.16
CA ASP A 26 9.70 15.67 20.60
C ASP A 26 8.77 14.48 20.93
N TRP A 27 9.26 13.31 20.54
CA TRP A 27 8.70 11.96 20.65
C TRP A 27 8.44 11.47 22.08
N GLU A 28 8.95 12.14 23.11
CA GLU A 28 8.85 11.70 24.52
C GLU A 28 7.40 11.66 25.03
N LEU A 29 6.49 12.43 24.42
CA LEU A 29 5.07 12.51 24.81
C LEU A 29 4.21 11.36 24.27
N SER A 30 4.66 10.63 23.25
CA SER A 30 3.84 9.61 22.58
C SER A 30 3.82 8.27 23.33
N GLY A 31 4.82 7.99 24.17
CA GLY A 31 4.97 6.73 24.91
C GLY A 31 5.14 5.47 24.04
N ASN A 32 5.02 5.60 22.73
CA ASN A 32 5.27 4.52 21.79
C ASN A 32 6.78 4.34 21.69
N PHE A 33 7.25 3.16 22.11
CA PHE A 33 8.61 2.68 21.91
C PHE A 33 9.70 3.46 22.70
N PRO A 34 9.96 3.11 23.97
CA PRO A 34 10.96 3.80 24.80
C PRO A 34 12.39 3.66 24.23
N ARG A 35 13.09 4.78 24.07
CA ARG A 35 14.48 4.83 23.57
C ARG A 35 15.52 4.46 24.63
N ILE A 36 15.08 4.36 25.88
CA ILE A 36 15.88 4.05 27.07
C ILE A 36 15.12 2.98 27.86
N ALA A 37 15.76 1.85 28.13
CA ALA A 37 15.21 0.78 28.95
C ALA A 37 16.08 0.55 30.19
N MET A 38 15.47 0.33 31.35
CA MET A 38 16.18 -0.12 32.56
C MET A 38 16.26 -1.64 32.56
N CYS A 39 17.47 -2.18 32.58
CA CYS A 39 17.69 -3.62 32.72
C CYS A 39 18.20 -3.92 34.14
N ASP A 40 17.44 -4.75 34.85
CA ASP A 40 17.79 -5.23 36.18
C ASP A 40 18.41 -6.63 36.10
N PHE A 41 19.57 -6.81 36.71
CA PHE A 41 20.20 -8.11 36.87
C PHE A 41 20.49 -8.40 38.33
N GLN A 42 20.36 -9.67 38.71
CA GLN A 42 20.54 -10.14 40.08
C GLN A 42 21.82 -10.96 40.17
N VAL A 43 22.77 -10.52 40.99
CA VAL A 43 24.03 -11.24 41.22
C VAL A 43 24.09 -11.67 42.68
N ARG A 44 24.47 -12.93 42.91
CA ARG A 44 24.70 -13.46 44.27
C ARG A 44 26.16 -13.29 44.64
N VAL A 45 26.43 -12.51 45.68
CA VAL A 45 27.78 -12.34 46.25
C VAL A 45 27.69 -12.70 47.74
N LEU A 46 28.51 -13.66 48.19
CA LEU A 46 28.56 -14.12 49.59
C LEU A 46 27.20 -14.56 50.19
N GLY A 47 26.31 -15.15 49.38
CA GLY A 47 24.99 -15.59 49.85
C GLY A 47 23.94 -14.49 49.96
N ASN A 48 24.31 -13.22 49.75
CA ASN A 48 23.40 -12.10 49.66
C ASN A 48 23.02 -11.82 48.19
N LEU A 49 21.75 -11.53 47.93
CA LEU A 49 21.22 -11.32 46.58
C LEU A 49 21.14 -9.81 46.31
N GLN A 50 22.10 -9.26 45.57
CA GLN A 50 22.11 -7.84 45.22
C GLN A 50 21.59 -7.62 43.79
N ARG A 51 20.73 -6.61 43.65
CA ARG A 51 20.16 -6.19 42.37
C ARG A 51 20.92 -4.97 41.87
N TYR A 52 21.32 -5.00 40.60
CA TYR A 52 21.94 -3.89 39.89
C TYR A 52 21.06 -3.50 38.71
N SER A 53 20.91 -2.20 38.50
CA SER A 53 20.13 -1.63 37.40
C SER A 53 21.06 -0.86 36.48
N ILE A 54 21.00 -1.14 35.17
CA ILE A 54 21.75 -0.41 34.15
C ILE A 54 20.82 0.22 33.13
N GLN A 55 21.26 1.33 32.56
CA GLN A 55 20.56 2.01 31.47
C GLN A 55 21.01 1.39 30.14
N CYS A 56 20.07 0.74 29.45
CA CYS A 56 20.28 0.21 28.11
C CYS A 56 19.70 1.20 27.09
N VAL A 57 20.52 1.64 26.14
CA VAL A 57 20.06 2.43 25.00
C VAL A 57 19.59 1.45 23.92
N LEU A 58 18.29 1.45 23.62
CA LEU A 58 17.73 0.58 22.59
C LEU A 58 17.80 1.30 21.25
N SER A 59 19.02 1.42 20.72
CA SER A 59 19.29 2.07 19.42
C SER A 59 18.51 1.43 18.26
N LEU A 60 18.20 0.13 18.36
CA LEU A 60 17.36 -0.61 17.43
C LEU A 60 15.92 -0.06 17.32
N ASN A 61 15.39 0.48 18.41
CA ASN A 61 14.01 0.94 18.47
C ASN A 61 13.83 2.33 17.83
N MET A 62 14.81 3.21 18.01
CA MET A 62 14.88 4.49 17.30
C MET A 62 15.05 4.29 15.78
N PHE A 63 15.75 3.23 15.37
CA PHE A 63 15.89 2.87 13.95
C PHE A 63 14.55 2.40 13.36
N ASN A 64 13.82 1.57 14.10
CA ASN A 64 12.49 1.09 13.70
C ASN A 64 11.50 2.23 13.44
N GLU A 65 11.50 3.28 14.28
CA GLU A 65 10.64 4.46 14.08
C GLU A 65 10.85 5.11 12.71
N LYS A 66 12.11 5.26 12.28
CA LYS A 66 12.42 5.94 11.00
C LYS A 66 12.17 5.07 9.78
N ILE A 67 12.47 3.76 9.86
CA ILE A 67 12.19 2.84 8.75
C ILE A 67 10.68 2.62 8.56
N PHE A 68 9.88 2.56 9.62
CA PHE A 68 8.42 2.41 9.49
C PHE A 68 7.77 3.63 8.85
N LEU A 69 8.27 4.84 9.14
CA LEU A 69 7.84 6.06 8.45
C LEU A 69 8.22 6.03 6.97
N PHE A 70 9.45 5.67 6.64
CA PHE A 70 9.88 5.55 5.24
C PHE A 70 9.03 4.54 4.47
N LEU A 71 8.81 3.36 5.04
CA LEU A 71 8.00 2.31 4.43
C LEU A 71 6.53 2.75 4.25
N TYR A 72 5.97 3.51 5.20
CA TYR A 72 4.61 4.04 5.08
C TYR A 72 4.45 4.90 3.82
N PHE A 73 5.33 5.89 3.61
CA PHE A 73 5.29 6.74 2.41
C PHE A 73 5.58 5.95 1.13
N TRP A 74 6.52 5.01 1.20
CA TRP A 74 6.83 4.13 0.07
C TRP A 74 5.61 3.33 -0.40
N PHE A 75 4.88 2.71 0.53
CA PHE A 75 3.68 1.95 0.19
C PHE A 75 2.57 2.82 -0.40
N ILE A 76 2.41 4.06 0.07
CA ILE A 76 1.46 5.01 -0.52
C ILE A 76 1.86 5.33 -1.98
N LEU A 77 3.14 5.61 -2.24
CA LEU A 77 3.64 5.88 -3.59
C LEU A 77 3.42 4.70 -4.52
N VAL A 78 3.83 3.50 -4.10
CA VAL A 78 3.62 2.27 -4.88
C VAL A 78 2.14 2.02 -5.11
N GLY A 79 1.29 2.28 -4.12
CA GLY A 79 -0.17 2.19 -4.23
C GLY A 79 -0.72 3.12 -5.31
N ILE A 80 -0.27 4.37 -5.34
CA ILE A 80 -0.66 5.35 -6.37
C ILE A 80 -0.19 4.89 -7.76
N ALA A 81 1.07 4.48 -7.90
CA ALA A 81 1.62 4.01 -9.18
C ALA A 81 0.84 2.81 -9.72
N THR A 82 0.52 1.86 -8.85
CA THR A 82 -0.26 0.66 -9.20
C THR A 82 -1.70 1.02 -9.58
N ALA A 83 -2.31 1.97 -8.87
CA ALA A 83 -3.65 2.44 -9.19
C ALA A 83 -3.69 3.13 -10.56
N LEU A 84 -2.70 3.96 -10.89
CA LEU A 84 -2.58 4.60 -12.20
C LEU A 84 -2.42 3.58 -13.32
N ASP A 85 -1.56 2.59 -13.14
CA ASP A 85 -1.35 1.52 -14.11
C ASP A 85 -2.63 0.69 -14.31
N THR A 86 -3.29 0.33 -13.21
CA THR A 86 -4.57 -0.41 -13.25
C THR A 86 -5.65 0.39 -13.97
N VAL A 87 -5.75 1.70 -13.73
CA VAL A 87 -6.72 2.58 -14.41
C VAL A 87 -6.39 2.71 -15.88
N ASN A 88 -5.12 2.89 -16.24
CA ASN A 88 -4.68 2.98 -17.63
C ASN A 88 -4.98 1.67 -18.38
N LEU A 89 -4.66 0.52 -17.78
CA LEU A 89 -4.96 -0.78 -18.34
C LEU A 89 -6.48 -1.00 -18.45
N ALA A 90 -7.26 -0.65 -17.43
CA ALA A 90 -8.71 -0.78 -17.47
C ALA A 90 -9.33 0.10 -18.54
N HIS A 91 -8.82 1.33 -18.71
CA HIS A 91 -9.24 2.24 -19.77
C HIS A 91 -8.90 1.68 -21.16
N PHE A 92 -7.66 1.23 -21.37
CA PHE A 92 -7.21 0.62 -22.62
C PHE A 92 -7.99 -0.68 -22.94
N THR A 93 -8.25 -1.51 -21.93
CA THR A 93 -9.00 -2.76 -22.09
C THR A 93 -10.46 -2.49 -22.43
N ARG A 94 -11.11 -1.54 -21.74
CA ARG A 94 -12.48 -1.12 -22.10
C ARG A 94 -12.56 -0.53 -23.50
N PHE A 95 -11.59 0.28 -23.89
CA PHE A 95 -11.52 0.87 -25.22
C PHE A 95 -11.29 -0.19 -26.31
N THR A 96 -10.43 -1.17 -26.07
CA THR A 96 -10.18 -2.29 -26.98
C THR A 96 -11.41 -3.21 -27.10
N SER A 97 -12.12 -3.47 -26.00
CA SER A 97 -13.37 -4.23 -26.01
C SER A 97 -14.48 -3.54 -26.82
N GLN A 98 -14.59 -2.21 -26.70
CA GLN A 98 -15.49 -1.40 -27.53
C GLN A 98 -15.15 -1.54 -29.02
N ARG A 99 -13.86 -1.43 -29.39
CA ARG A 99 -13.41 -1.62 -30.78
C ARG A 99 -13.78 -2.99 -31.35
N LEU A 100 -13.69 -4.05 -30.55
CA LEU A 100 -14.07 -5.39 -30.98
C LEU A 100 -15.57 -5.49 -31.27
N GLN A 101 -16.41 -4.90 -30.41
CA GLN A 101 -17.86 -4.81 -30.63
C GLN A 101 -18.22 -4.00 -31.88
N PHE A 102 -17.48 -2.93 -32.17
CA PHE A 102 -17.62 -2.18 -33.41
C PHE A 102 -17.23 -3.02 -34.64
N MET A 103 -16.10 -3.75 -34.62
CA MET A 103 -15.71 -4.62 -35.75
C MET A 103 -16.74 -5.72 -36.04
N HIS A 104 -17.32 -6.34 -35.01
CA HIS A 104 -18.39 -7.33 -35.22
C HIS A 104 -19.64 -6.74 -35.89
N LYS A 105 -19.97 -5.47 -35.64
CA LYS A 105 -21.09 -4.80 -36.34
C LYS A 105 -20.80 -4.61 -37.82
N PHE A 106 -19.57 -4.26 -38.21
CA PHE A 106 -19.19 -4.13 -39.61
C PHE A 106 -19.21 -5.47 -40.35
N ILE A 107 -18.70 -6.54 -39.72
CA ILE A 107 -18.73 -7.89 -40.30
C ILE A 107 -20.17 -8.35 -40.50
N LYS A 108 -21.05 -8.11 -39.51
CA LYS A 108 -22.47 -8.49 -39.63
C LYS A 108 -23.20 -7.71 -40.72
N ALA A 109 -22.97 -6.40 -40.82
CA ALA A 109 -23.57 -5.57 -41.86
C ALA A 109 -23.14 -6.00 -43.28
N GLY A 110 -21.87 -6.41 -43.47
CA GLY A 110 -21.40 -6.94 -44.76
C GLY A 110 -22.08 -8.26 -45.14
N ALA A 111 -22.30 -9.16 -44.18
CA ALA A 111 -22.99 -10.42 -44.42
C ALA A 111 -24.48 -10.24 -44.78
N ASP A 112 -25.15 -9.23 -44.20
CA ASP A 112 -26.55 -8.93 -44.51
C ASP A 112 -26.70 -8.35 -45.94
N GLU A 113 -25.70 -7.60 -46.45
CA GLU A 113 -25.69 -7.03 -47.80
C GLU A 113 -25.56 -8.12 -48.90
N GLU A 114 -24.69 -9.12 -48.69
CA GLU A 114 -24.52 -10.24 -49.62
C GLU A 114 -25.79 -11.09 -49.74
N ASP A 115 -26.50 -11.31 -48.61
CA ASP A 115 -27.74 -12.10 -48.59
C ASP A 115 -28.94 -11.36 -49.22
N ALA A 116 -28.96 -10.03 -49.15
CA ALA A 116 -29.93 -9.19 -49.87
C ALA A 116 -29.69 -9.22 -51.38
N SER A 117 -28.43 -9.15 -51.82
CA SER A 117 -28.07 -9.28 -53.24
C SER A 117 -28.38 -10.67 -53.80
N GLY A 118 -28.14 -11.73 -53.03
CA GLY A 118 -28.51 -13.11 -53.38
C GLY A 118 -30.02 -13.30 -53.53
N ARG A 119 -30.81 -12.71 -52.63
CA ARG A 119 -32.29 -12.70 -52.74
C ARG A 119 -32.79 -11.92 -53.95
N PHE A 120 -32.15 -10.80 -54.30
CA PHE A 120 -32.55 -10.00 -55.47
C PHE A 120 -32.31 -10.74 -56.79
N LEU A 121 -31.19 -11.45 -56.90
CA LEU A 121 -30.86 -12.28 -58.06
C LEU A 121 -31.83 -13.46 -58.23
N HIS A 122 -32.32 -14.02 -57.12
CA HIS A 122 -33.25 -15.16 -57.16
C HIS A 122 -34.71 -14.77 -57.44
N VAL A 123 -35.09 -13.49 -57.27
CA VAL A 123 -36.43 -12.96 -57.63
C VAL A 123 -36.46 -12.46 -59.08
N SER A 124 -35.31 -12.15 -59.67
CA SER A 124 -35.20 -11.63 -61.04
C SER A 124 -35.08 -12.72 -62.12
N ASN A 125 -35.24 -14.00 -61.76
CA ASN A 125 -35.18 -15.16 -62.66
C ASN A 125 -36.40 -16.05 -62.42
#